data_AF-A0A966NGU7-F1
#
_entry.id   AF-A0A966NGU7-F1
#
_cell.length_a   1.000
_cell.length_b   1.000
_cell.length_c   1.000
_cell.angle_alpha   90.00
_cell.angle_beta   90.00
_cell.angle_gamma   90.00
#
_symmetry.space_group_name_H-M   'P 1'
#
loop_
_entity.id
_entity.type
_entity.pdbx_description
1 polymer ?
#
loop_
_entity_poly.entity_id
_entity_poly.type
_entity_poly.pdbx_seq_one_letter_code
_entity_poly.pdbx_strand_id
1 'polypeptide(L)'
;MEATSLRFAAAARTLGQVARREGLVVPSFRSPPRTLGLDRSIRRLRTGVVVSVRLRDRPWIAVLVDMIDGVVTTNLLEGVDAARLRSLLWEAAMADELVDATSFDVSRVA
;
A
#
# COMPACT_ATOMS: atom_id res chain seq x y z
N MET A 1 -11.66 0.46 11.50
CA MET A 1 -10.39 0.67 12.22
C MET A 1 -9.58 1.73 11.46
N GLU A 2 -8.93 2.64 12.18
CA GLU A 2 -8.17 3.75 11.60
C GLU A 2 -6.81 3.28 11.05
N ALA A 3 -6.23 4.06 10.12
CA ALA A 3 -4.88 3.84 9.63
C ALA A 3 -3.82 4.20 10.68
N THR A 4 -2.79 3.37 10.82
CA THR A 4 -1.62 3.65 11.67
C THR A 4 -0.33 3.63 10.84
N SER A 5 0.71 4.31 11.32
CA SER A 5 2.01 4.31 10.65
C SER A 5 2.62 2.91 10.54
N LEU A 6 2.37 2.03 11.52
CA LEU A 6 2.86 0.65 11.50
C LEU A 6 2.16 -0.17 10.41
N ARG A 7 0.83 -0.12 10.33
CA ARG A 7 0.07 -0.79 9.24
C ARG A 7 0.47 -0.27 7.87
N PHE A 8 0.66 1.05 7.74
CA PHE A 8 1.13 1.65 6.50
C PHE A 8 2.51 1.13 6.08
N ALA A 9 3.45 1.01 7.02
CA ALA A 9 4.79 0.50 6.73
C ALA A 9 4.76 -1.00 6.36
N ALA A 10 3.96 -1.81 7.05
CA ALA A 10 3.78 -3.23 6.75
C ALA A 10 3.20 -3.41 5.34
N ALA A 11 2.07 -2.75 5.04
CA ALA A 11 1.47 -2.78 3.71
C ALA A 11 2.45 -2.30 2.63
N ALA A 12 3.18 -1.20 2.85
CA ALA A 12 4.16 -0.70 1.89
C ALA A 12 5.25 -1.73 1.56
N ARG A 13 5.72 -2.48 2.57
CA ARG A 13 6.68 -3.58 2.39
C ARG A 13 6.06 -4.71 1.58
N THR A 14 4.87 -5.17 1.94
CA THR A 14 4.18 -6.28 1.30
C THR A 14 3.85 -5.97 -0.17
N LEU A 15 3.28 -4.80 -0.45
CA LEU A 15 3.03 -4.33 -1.81
C LEU A 15 4.32 -4.20 -2.63
N GLY A 16 5.41 -3.72 -2.02
CA GLY A 16 6.70 -3.60 -2.68
C GLY A 16 7.36 -4.95 -3.01
N GLN A 17 7.16 -5.97 -2.18
CA GLN A 17 7.61 -7.33 -2.46
C GLN A 17 6.84 -7.94 -3.62
N VAL A 18 5.52 -7.80 -3.61
CA VAL A 18 4.65 -8.25 -4.71
C VAL A 18 5.06 -7.57 -6.02
N ALA A 19 5.12 -6.25 -6.05
CA ALA A 19 5.49 -5.51 -7.26
C ALA A 19 6.85 -5.94 -7.81
N ARG A 20 7.84 -6.19 -6.93
CA ARG A 20 9.15 -6.69 -7.36
C ARG A 20 9.09 -8.10 -7.95
N ARG A 21 8.28 -9.00 -7.39
CA ARG A 21 8.09 -10.37 -7.91
C ARG A 21 7.43 -10.35 -9.29
N GLU A 22 6.51 -9.43 -9.51
CA GLU A 22 5.85 -9.20 -10.80
C GLU A 22 6.70 -8.40 -11.81
N GLY A 23 7.96 -8.07 -11.48
CA GLY A 23 8.85 -7.32 -12.37
C GLY A 23 8.46 -5.84 -12.58
N LEU A 24 7.64 -5.29 -11.68
CA LEU A 24 7.11 -3.93 -11.76
C LEU A 24 8.01 -2.90 -11.07
N VAL A 25 7.83 -1.63 -11.43
CA VAL A 25 8.40 -0.51 -10.69
C VAL A 25 7.78 -0.47 -9.29
N VAL A 26 8.65 -0.49 -8.28
CA VAL A 26 8.26 -0.37 -6.87
C VAL A 26 8.26 1.10 -6.45
N PRO A 27 7.10 1.71 -6.17
CA PRO A 27 7.08 3.08 -5.68
C PRO A 27 7.59 3.17 -4.24
N SER A 28 8.20 4.30 -3.89
CA SER A 28 8.44 4.67 -2.50
C SER A 28 7.17 5.25 -1.89
N PHE A 29 6.66 4.62 -0.82
CA PHE A 29 5.49 5.10 -0.09
C PHE A 29 5.86 6.16 0.96
N ARG A 30 5.06 7.22 1.07
CA ARG A 30 5.22 8.30 2.06
C ARG A 30 3.86 8.77 2.60
N SER A 31 3.89 9.49 3.72
CA SER A 31 2.72 10.16 4.28
C SER A 31 3.16 11.44 5.02
N PRO A 32 2.39 12.54 4.97
CA PRO A 32 1.24 12.78 4.07
C PRO A 32 1.69 13.24 2.67
N PRO A 33 0.76 13.45 1.71
CA PRO A 33 1.02 14.24 0.51
C PRO A 33 1.50 15.65 0.87
N ARG A 34 2.37 16.22 0.03
CA ARG A 34 2.85 17.61 0.21
C ARG A 34 1.79 18.64 -0.14
N THR A 35 0.87 18.30 -1.04
CA THR A 35 -0.24 19.16 -1.44
C THR A 35 -1.39 18.94 -0.47
N LEU A 36 -1.84 20.02 0.17
CA LEU A 36 -2.98 20.01 1.10
C LEU A 36 -4.26 19.57 0.38
N GLY A 37 -5.11 18.83 1.10
CA GLY A 37 -6.41 18.37 0.61
C GLY A 37 -6.38 17.12 -0.28
N LEU A 38 -5.19 16.62 -0.66
CA LEU A 38 -5.10 15.37 -1.42
C LEU A 38 -5.07 14.15 -0.50
N ASP A 39 -5.83 13.12 -0.87
CA ASP A 39 -5.78 11.80 -0.24
C ASP A 39 -4.56 11.00 -0.71
N ARG A 40 -4.22 11.15 -1.99
CA ARG A 40 -3.07 10.51 -2.62
C ARG A 40 -2.42 11.44 -3.63
N SER A 41 -1.10 11.38 -3.74
CA SER A 41 -0.35 12.04 -4.81
C SER A 41 0.76 11.15 -5.34
N ILE A 42 1.02 11.24 -6.64
CA ILE A 42 2.14 10.55 -7.29
C ILE A 42 3.13 11.58 -7.81
N ARG A 43 4.40 11.39 -7.52
CA ARG A 43 5.49 12.21 -8.05
C ARG A 43 6.53 11.34 -8.74
N ARG A 44 6.73 11.58 -10.03
CA ARG A 44 7.79 10.93 -10.83
C ARG A 44 9.08 11.74 -10.68
N LEU A 45 10.16 11.06 -10.29
CA LEU A 45 11.50 11.60 -10.11
C LEU A 45 12.44 10.89 -11.08
N ARG A 46 13.63 11.47 -11.32
CA ARG A 46 14.67 10.80 -12.12
C ARG A 46 15.10 9.44 -11.56
N THR A 47 15.01 9.27 -10.24
CA THR A 47 15.47 8.07 -9.52
C THR A 47 14.35 7.09 -9.17
N GLY A 48 13.10 7.39 -9.51
CA GLY A 48 11.97 6.52 -9.20
C GLY A 48 10.65 7.27 -9.01
N VAL A 49 9.65 6.59 -8.45
CA VAL A 49 8.30 7.14 -8.25
C VAL A 49 7.96 7.14 -6.77
N VAL A 50 7.39 8.26 -6.30
CA VAL A 50 6.91 8.41 -4.92
C VAL A 50 5.40 8.45 -4.94
N VAL A 51 4.77 7.58 -4.13
CA VAL A 51 3.34 7.62 -3.82
C VAL A 51 3.19 8.12 -2.39
N SER A 52 2.57 9.28 -2.21
CA SER A 52 2.21 9.78 -0.89
C SER A 52 0.73 9.56 -0.62
N VAL A 53 0.37 9.08 0.57
CA VAL A 53 -1.02 8.82 0.99
C VAL A 53 -1.31 9.48 2.33
N ARG A 54 -2.50 10.06 2.49
CA ARG A 54 -2.96 10.66 3.74
C ARG A 54 -3.47 9.58 4.69
N LEU A 55 -2.95 9.56 5.92
CA LEU A 55 -3.36 8.57 6.94
C LEU A 55 -4.40 9.13 7.92
N ARG A 56 -4.24 10.38 8.34
CA ARG A 56 -5.05 10.99 9.39
C ARG A 56 -6.51 11.09 8.95
N ASP A 57 -7.43 10.75 9.86
CA ASP A 57 -8.88 10.81 9.67
C ASP A 57 -9.35 9.96 8.47
N ARG A 58 -8.62 8.87 8.19
CA ARG A 58 -8.93 7.95 7.09
C ARG A 58 -9.16 6.53 7.62
N PRO A 59 -10.22 5.86 7.15
CA PRO A 59 -10.35 4.43 7.40
C PRO A 59 -9.19 3.70 6.72
N TRP A 60 -8.65 2.70 7.41
CA TRP A 60 -7.49 1.95 6.91
C TRP A 60 -7.69 1.40 5.50
N ILE A 61 -8.88 0.85 5.21
CA ILE A 61 -9.17 0.27 3.89
C ILE A 61 -9.05 1.31 2.76
N ALA A 62 -9.44 2.57 2.99
CA ALA A 62 -9.28 3.62 1.99
C ALA A 62 -7.80 3.94 1.74
N VAL A 63 -6.97 3.95 2.79
CA VAL A 63 -5.52 4.11 2.68
C VAL A 63 -4.90 2.97 1.89
N LEU A 64 -5.30 1.72 2.18
CA LEU A 64 -4.78 0.55 1.48
C LEU A 64 -5.14 0.58 -0.02
N VAL A 65 -6.38 0.93 -0.36
CA VAL A 65 -6.81 1.12 -1.76
C VAL A 65 -5.96 2.19 -2.45
N ASP A 66 -5.75 3.34 -1.81
CA ASP A 66 -4.88 4.40 -2.34
C ASP A 66 -3.44 3.90 -2.59
N MET A 67 -2.90 3.06 -1.69
CA MET A 67 -1.57 2.47 -1.87
C MET A 67 -1.52 1.50 -3.06
N ILE A 68 -2.52 0.62 -3.19
CA ILE A 68 -2.64 -0.35 -4.28
C ILE A 68 -2.79 0.37 -5.62
N ASP A 69 -3.71 1.34 -5.71
CA ASP A 69 -3.87 2.15 -6.91
C ASP A 69 -2.62 2.98 -7.21
N GLY A 70 -1.84 3.32 -6.19
CA GLY A 70 -0.49 3.88 -6.30
C GLY A 70 0.45 3.01 -7.14
N VAL A 71 0.50 1.70 -6.86
CA VAL A 71 1.33 0.75 -7.61
C VAL A 71 0.84 0.60 -9.05
N VAL A 72 -0.47 0.42 -9.24
CA VAL A 72 -1.10 0.28 -10.57
C VAL A 72 -0.82 1.50 -11.44
N THR A 73 -1.08 2.70 -10.91
CA THR A 73 -0.89 3.97 -11.63
C THR A 73 0.59 4.24 -11.91
N THR A 74 1.49 3.86 -10.99
CA THR A 74 2.94 4.00 -11.18
C THR A 74 3.41 3.24 -12.43
N ASN A 75 2.85 2.04 -12.62
CA ASN A 75 3.20 1.10 -13.68
C ASN A 75 2.33 1.22 -14.95
N LEU A 76 1.44 2.23 -15.01
CA LEU A 76 0.61 2.50 -16.19
C LEU A 76 -0.23 1.29 -16.65
N LEU A 77 -0.67 0.46 -15.69
CA LEU A 77 -1.49 -0.70 -16.00
C LEU A 77 -2.96 -0.28 -16.15
N GLU A 78 -3.63 -0.91 -17.10
CA GLU A 78 -5.04 -0.66 -17.44
C GLU A 78 -5.81 -1.98 -17.60
N GLY A 79 -7.14 -1.89 -17.71
CA GLY A 79 -8.01 -3.03 -18.00
C GLY A 79 -7.81 -4.24 -17.09
N VAL A 80 -7.66 -5.41 -17.72
CA VAL A 80 -7.54 -6.71 -17.03
C VAL A 80 -6.27 -6.80 -16.20
N ASP A 81 -5.16 -6.25 -16.69
CA ASP A 81 -3.87 -6.31 -15.97
C ASP A 81 -3.93 -5.48 -14.69
N ALA A 82 -4.56 -4.30 -14.76
CA ALA A 82 -4.80 -3.48 -13.58
C ALA A 82 -5.73 -4.17 -12.58
N ALA A 83 -6.78 -4.85 -13.04
CA ALA A 83 -7.69 -5.60 -12.19
C ALA A 83 -6.97 -6.78 -11.50
N ARG A 84 -6.20 -7.57 -12.25
CA ARG A 84 -5.42 -8.69 -11.71
C ARG A 84 -4.43 -8.22 -10.64
N LEU A 85 -3.68 -7.16 -10.92
CA LEU A 85 -2.70 -6.66 -9.96
C LEU A 85 -3.37 -6.12 -8.68
N ARG A 86 -4.54 -5.46 -8.80
CA ARG A 86 -5.30 -5.02 -7.61
C ARG A 86 -5.68 -6.19 -6.72
N SER A 87 -6.24 -7.26 -7.30
CA SER A 87 -6.61 -8.46 -6.53
C SER A 87 -5.38 -9.06 -5.83
N LEU A 88 -4.29 -9.24 -6.57
CA LEU A 88 -3.07 -9.85 -6.04
C LEU A 88 -2.44 -9.03 -4.91
N LEU A 89 -2.37 -7.71 -5.07
CA LEU A 89 -1.88 -6.80 -4.04
C LEU A 89 -2.78 -6.77 -2.80
N TRP A 90 -4.11 -6.79 -3.02
CA TRP A 90 -5.10 -6.81 -1.94
C TRP A 90 -5.01 -8.10 -1.12
N GLU A 91 -5.00 -9.25 -1.78
CA GLU A 91 -4.88 -10.56 -1.14
C GLU A 91 -3.60 -10.66 -0.31
N ALA A 92 -2.47 -10.24 -0.87
CA ALA A 92 -1.20 -10.23 -0.16
C ALA A 92 -1.22 -9.33 1.08
N ALA A 93 -1.78 -8.11 0.97
CA ALA A 93 -1.87 -7.19 2.10
C ALA A 93 -2.81 -7.73 3.20
N MET A 94 -3.95 -8.31 2.85
CA MET A 94 -4.89 -8.88 3.81
C MET A 94 -4.33 -10.13 4.50
N ALA A 95 -3.57 -10.97 3.79
CA ALA A 95 -2.91 -12.12 4.37
C ALA A 95 -1.87 -11.72 5.44
N ASP A 96 -1.09 -10.66 5.17
CA ASP A 96 -0.12 -10.11 6.11
C ASP A 96 -0.80 -9.60 7.39
N GLU A 97 -1.93 -8.91 7.28
CA GLU A 97 -2.70 -8.45 8.45
C GLU A 97 -3.26 -9.60 9.31
N LEU A 98 -3.65 -10.71 8.69
CA LEU A 98 -4.12 -11.90 9.40
C LEU A 98 -2.99 -12.60 10.16
N VAL A 99 -1.79 -12.66 9.57
CA VAL A 99 -0.59 -13.20 10.23
C VAL A 99 -0.19 -12.34 11.44
N ASP A 100 -0.23 -11.01 11.30
CA ASP A 100 0.05 -10.11 12.42
C ASP A 100 -0.99 -10.25 13.54
N ALA A 101 -2.29 -10.33 13.20
CA ALA A 101 -3.36 -10.49 14.18
C ALA A 101 -3.23 -11.79 14.98
N THR A 102 -2.86 -12.89 14.32
CA THR A 102 -2.65 -14.19 14.98
C THR A 102 -1.36 -14.20 15.82
N SER A 103 -0.30 -13.52 15.38
CA SER A 103 0.96 -13.42 16.13
C SER A 103 0.82 -12.61 17.44
N PHE A 104 -0.02 -11.57 17.42
CA PHE A 104 -0.38 -10.80 18.62
C PHE A 104 -1.19 -11.61 19.63
N ASP A 105 -2.00 -12.57 19.17
CA ASP A 105 -2.84 -13.40 20.03
C ASP A 105 -2.02 -14.47 20.78
N VAL A 106 -1.10 -15.14 20.07
CA VAL A 106 -0.20 -16.16 20.68
C VAL A 106 0.68 -15.56 21.78
N SER A 107 1.08 -14.29 21.64
CA SER A 107 1.95 -13.59 22.60
C SER A 107 1.25 -13.18 23.90
N ARG A 108 -0.08 -13.29 23.99
CA ARG A 108 -0.87 -12.93 25.19
C ARG A 108 -1.28 -14.13 26.06
N VAL A 109 -0.98 -15.35 25.62
CA VAL A 109 -1.34 -16.60 26.32
C VAL A 109 -0.14 -17.21 27.07
N ALA A 110 1.03 -16.54 27.06
CA ALA A 110 2.26 -17.01 27.71
C ALA A 110 2.56 -16.25 29.02
#